data_AF-A0A7C5B7H5-F1
#
_entry.id   AF-A0A7C5B7H5-F1
#
_cell.length_a   1.000
_cell.length_b   1.000
_cell.length_c   1.000
_cell.angle_alpha   90.00
_cell.angle_beta   90.00
_cell.angle_gamma   90.00
#
_symmetry.space_group_name_H-M   'P 1'
#
loop_
_entity.id
_entity.type
_entity.pdbx_description
1 polymer ?
#
loop_
_entity_poly.entity_id
_entity_poly.type
_entity_poly.pdbx_seq_one_letter_code
_entity_poly.pdbx_strand_id
1 'polypeptide(L)'
;MVSSVIGFFSIMKNQYDTRELQDYADAIAKRVNEISQLDIDTKSIIDFNDTASGQHIKSTYRDRTYEIKITIDLVSLRQDSLMVTSHFVNHCHLYSPSEFSSIYTNKTEFVNLDKQHFEINFLSGIDFVVEQKRLVVDGNSEYHTFIYLK
;
A
#
# COMPACT_ATOMS: atom_id res chain seq x y z
N MET A 1 -53.62 -3.70 -19.60
CA MET A 1 -52.61 -2.93 -18.85
C MET A 1 -51.41 -3.82 -18.66
N VAL A 2 -50.26 -3.44 -19.21
CA VAL A 2 -48.99 -4.15 -18.97
C VAL A 2 -48.15 -3.22 -18.12
N SER A 3 -47.99 -3.56 -16.84
CA SER A 3 -47.06 -2.85 -15.97
C SER A 3 -45.66 -3.39 -16.21
N SER A 4 -44.82 -2.61 -16.88
CA SER A 4 -43.39 -2.91 -16.97
C SER A 4 -42.72 -2.52 -15.66
N VAL A 5 -42.20 -3.50 -14.94
CA VAL A 5 -41.27 -3.27 -13.83
C VAL A 5 -39.90 -3.02 -14.45
N ILE A 6 -39.41 -1.79 -14.36
CA ILE A 6 -38.02 -1.47 -14.71
C ILE A 6 -37.17 -1.70 -13.47
N GLY A 7 -36.37 -2.76 -13.48
CA GLY A 7 -35.46 -3.10 -12.39
C GLY A 7 -34.14 -2.33 -12.48
N PHE A 8 -34.00 -1.26 -11.70
CA PHE A 8 -32.73 -0.56 -11.47
C PHE A 8 -32.14 -0.97 -10.11
N PHE A 9 -31.62 -2.19 -9.96
CA PHE A 9 -31.01 -2.62 -8.69
C PHE A 9 -29.61 -3.24 -8.80
N SER A 10 -29.09 -3.45 -10.01
CA SER A 10 -27.78 -4.10 -10.20
C SER A 10 -26.61 -3.11 -10.34
N ILE A 11 -26.85 -1.93 -10.91
CA ILE A 11 -25.77 -0.98 -11.25
C ILE A 11 -25.27 -0.22 -10.01
N MET A 12 -26.16 0.18 -9.10
CA MET A 12 -25.76 0.95 -7.92
C MET A 12 -24.95 0.12 -6.92
N LYS A 13 -25.30 -1.15 -6.71
CA LYS A 13 -24.60 -2.02 -5.76
C LYS A 13 -23.12 -2.20 -6.16
N ASN A 14 -22.85 -2.48 -7.43
CA ASN A 14 -21.47 -2.60 -7.93
C ASN A 14 -20.64 -1.32 -7.74
N GLN A 15 -21.23 -0.14 -7.88
CA GLN A 15 -20.52 1.15 -7.70
C GLN A 15 -20.17 1.44 -6.23
N TYR A 16 -21.09 1.16 -5.30
CA TYR A 16 -20.79 1.25 -3.87
C TYR A 16 -19.76 0.20 -3.43
N ASP A 17 -19.86 -0.99 -4.01
CA ASP A 17 -18.98 -2.09 -3.69
C ASP A 17 -17.53 -1.80 -4.11
N THR A 18 -17.29 -1.25 -5.30
CA THR A 18 -15.93 -0.81 -5.70
C THR A 18 -15.39 0.31 -4.83
N ARG A 19 -16.27 1.12 -4.23
CA ARG A 19 -15.86 2.26 -3.39
C ARG A 19 -15.23 1.80 -2.08
N GLU A 20 -15.77 0.77 -1.42
CA GLU A 20 -15.17 0.27 -0.17
C GLU A 20 -13.77 -0.30 -0.40
N LEU A 21 -13.56 -1.07 -1.48
CA LEU A 21 -12.23 -1.57 -1.82
C LEU A 21 -11.26 -0.43 -2.18
N GLN A 22 -11.75 0.60 -2.88
CA GLN A 22 -10.97 1.81 -3.17
C GLN A 22 -10.60 2.56 -1.88
N ASP A 23 -11.53 2.69 -0.92
CA ASP A 23 -11.26 3.34 0.36
C ASP A 23 -10.14 2.61 1.14
N TYR A 24 -10.03 1.28 1.01
CA TYR A 24 -8.92 0.52 1.60
C TYR A 24 -7.58 0.81 0.91
N ALA A 25 -7.57 0.90 -0.43
CA ALA A 25 -6.39 1.26 -1.20
C ALA A 25 -5.92 2.68 -0.85
N ASP A 26 -6.86 3.62 -0.75
CA ASP A 26 -6.62 5.01 -0.37
C ASP A 26 -6.11 5.13 1.06
N ALA A 27 -6.62 4.30 1.98
CA ALA A 27 -6.13 4.25 3.36
C ALA A 27 -4.67 3.80 3.45
N ILE A 28 -4.29 2.74 2.71
CA ILE A 28 -2.90 2.28 2.64
C ILE A 28 -2.01 3.39 2.05
N ALA A 29 -2.40 3.94 0.90
CA ALA A 29 -1.63 4.99 0.24
C ALA A 29 -1.48 6.22 1.12
N LYS A 30 -2.56 6.69 1.77
CA LYS A 30 -2.52 7.82 2.69
C LYS A 30 -1.54 7.56 3.82
N ARG A 31 -1.55 6.37 4.41
CA ARG A 31 -0.66 6.06 5.54
C ARG A 31 0.81 5.99 5.12
N VAL A 32 1.10 5.39 3.96
CA VAL A 32 2.43 5.42 3.35
C VAL A 32 2.87 6.87 3.10
N ASN A 33 1.98 7.70 2.56
CA ASN A 33 2.26 9.11 2.27
C ASN A 33 2.50 9.95 3.53
N GLU A 34 1.71 9.72 4.58
CA GLU A 34 1.89 10.37 5.88
C GLU A 34 3.28 10.07 6.47
N ILE A 35 3.83 8.89 6.23
CA ILE A 35 5.14 8.47 6.72
C ILE A 35 6.27 8.97 5.79
N SER A 36 6.07 8.84 4.48
CA SER A 36 7.08 9.16 3.47
C SER A 36 7.41 10.64 3.36
N GLN A 37 6.52 11.50 3.85
CA GLN A 37 6.67 12.95 3.88
C GLN A 37 7.37 13.46 5.16
N LEU A 38 7.72 12.57 6.09
CA LEU A 38 8.39 12.95 7.32
C LEU A 38 9.92 12.97 7.14
N ASP A 39 10.55 14.04 7.65
CA ASP A 39 12.00 14.16 7.74
C ASP A 39 12.53 13.61 9.09
N ILE A 40 12.04 12.45 9.50
CA ILE A 40 12.45 11.75 10.72
C ILE A 40 12.49 10.24 10.51
N ASP A 41 13.41 9.57 11.19
CA ASP A 41 13.40 8.11 11.29
C ASP A 41 12.12 7.66 12.00
N THR A 42 11.27 6.91 11.29
CA THR A 42 10.03 6.39 11.84
C THR A 42 9.67 5.04 11.23
N LYS A 43 8.94 4.23 11.99
CA LYS A 43 8.47 2.93 11.56
C LYS A 43 7.03 2.75 12.02
N SER A 44 6.14 2.45 11.09
CA SER A 44 4.76 2.08 11.36
C SER A 44 4.49 0.68 10.84
N ILE A 45 3.77 -0.10 11.62
CA ILE A 45 3.15 -1.32 11.13
C ILE A 45 1.79 -0.93 10.56
N ILE A 46 1.45 -1.48 9.40
CA ILE A 46 0.11 -1.43 8.84
C ILE A 46 -0.53 -2.76 9.15
N ASP A 47 -1.48 -2.73 10.07
CA ASP A 47 -2.24 -3.89 10.52
C ASP A 47 -3.67 -3.84 9.98
N PHE A 48 -4.29 -5.03 9.91
CA PHE A 48 -5.65 -5.20 9.42
C PHE A 48 -6.59 -5.39 10.61
N ASN A 49 -6.76 -4.34 11.42
CA ASN A 49 -7.53 -4.39 12.65
C ASN A 49 -8.91 -3.68 12.52
N ASP A 50 -9.97 -4.43 12.85
CA ASP A 50 -11.37 -3.98 12.75
C ASP A 50 -11.81 -3.01 13.87
N THR A 51 -10.92 -2.62 14.80
CA THR A 51 -11.29 -1.87 16.02
C THR A 51 -10.60 -0.50 16.14
N ALA A 52 -11.41 0.53 15.86
CA ALA A 52 -11.33 1.95 16.22
C ALA A 52 -10.19 2.89 15.71
N SER A 53 -10.67 3.90 14.96
CA SER A 53 -10.16 5.26 14.71
C SER A 53 -8.87 5.44 13.92
N GLY A 54 -9.03 5.82 12.65
CA GLY A 54 -7.96 6.40 11.84
C GLY A 54 -8.17 6.22 10.34
N GLN A 55 -8.47 4.99 9.93
CA GLN A 55 -8.93 4.54 8.61
C GLN A 55 -8.93 3.01 8.69
N HIS A 56 -10.08 2.38 8.51
CA HIS A 56 -10.21 0.93 8.73
C HIS A 56 -9.82 0.17 7.47
N ILE A 57 -8.71 -0.57 7.53
CA ILE A 57 -8.37 -1.57 6.50
C ILE A 57 -8.78 -2.93 7.06
N LYS A 58 -9.88 -3.48 6.55
CA LYS A 58 -10.37 -4.78 7.02
C LYS A 58 -9.51 -5.91 6.46
N SER A 59 -9.37 -7.01 7.19
CA SER A 59 -8.71 -8.22 6.68
C SER A 59 -9.53 -8.94 5.59
N THR A 60 -10.81 -8.56 5.41
CA THR A 60 -11.70 -9.12 4.40
C THR A 60 -12.55 -8.06 3.73
N TYR A 61 -12.87 -8.30 2.46
CA TYR A 61 -13.86 -7.58 1.68
C TYR A 61 -14.87 -8.61 1.15
N ARG A 62 -16.18 -8.38 1.33
CA ARG A 62 -17.24 -9.35 1.00
C ARG A 62 -16.99 -10.76 1.58
N ASP A 63 -16.58 -10.81 2.86
CA ASP A 63 -16.29 -12.04 3.61
C ASP A 63 -15.20 -12.94 3.00
N ARG A 64 -14.35 -12.35 2.14
CA ARG A 64 -13.21 -13.02 1.52
C ARG A 64 -11.96 -12.16 1.67
N THR A 65 -10.81 -12.81 1.68
CA THR A 65 -9.53 -12.10 1.56
C THR A 65 -9.44 -11.44 0.18
N TYR A 66 -8.71 -10.34 0.10
CA TYR A 66 -8.32 -9.70 -1.14
C TYR A 66 -6.80 -9.71 -1.25
N GLU A 67 -6.29 -9.62 -2.46
CA GLU A 67 -4.87 -9.51 -2.73
C GLU A 67 -4.45 -8.05 -2.68
N ILE A 68 -3.29 -7.81 -2.08
CA ILE A 68 -2.64 -6.52 -2.01
C ILE A 68 -1.33 -6.65 -2.76
N LYS A 69 -1.15 -5.79 -3.76
CA LYS A 69 0.08 -5.65 -4.51
C LYS A 69 0.60 -4.24 -4.33
N ILE A 70 1.82 -4.12 -3.82
CA ILE A 70 2.52 -2.86 -3.65
C ILE A 70 3.67 -2.82 -4.66
N THR A 71 3.75 -1.72 -5.41
CA THR A 71 4.89 -1.36 -6.26
C THR A 71 5.63 -0.18 -5.65
N ILE A 72 6.65 0.32 -6.33
CA ILE A 72 7.41 1.50 -5.92
C ILE A 72 6.57 2.79 -5.80
N ASP A 73 5.43 2.86 -6.45
CA ASP A 73 4.65 4.09 -6.67
C ASP A 73 3.15 3.93 -6.41
N LEU A 74 2.64 2.71 -6.19
CA LEU A 74 1.23 2.50 -5.91
C LEU A 74 0.98 1.25 -5.06
N VAL A 75 -0.23 1.21 -4.52
CA VAL A 75 -0.87 0.02 -3.98
C VAL A 75 -2.06 -0.33 -4.86
N SER A 76 -2.24 -1.61 -5.12
CA SER A 76 -3.39 -2.17 -5.83
C SER A 76 -4.04 -3.26 -5.02
N LEU A 77 -5.37 -3.23 -4.96
CA LEU A 77 -6.17 -4.23 -4.26
C LEU A 77 -7.00 -4.98 -5.30
N ARG A 78 -6.97 -6.31 -5.24
CA ARG A 78 -7.71 -7.17 -6.16
C ARG A 78 -8.56 -8.18 -5.40
N GLN A 79 -9.83 -8.31 -5.80
CA GLN A 79 -10.67 -9.43 -5.42
C GLN A 79 -11.53 -9.84 -6.62
N ASP A 80 -11.44 -11.12 -7.00
CA ASP A 80 -12.05 -11.66 -8.21
C ASP A 80 -11.66 -10.83 -9.46
N SER A 81 -12.63 -10.24 -10.17
CA SER A 81 -12.39 -9.38 -11.33
C SER A 81 -12.25 -7.90 -11.00
N LEU A 82 -12.42 -7.49 -9.75
CA LEU A 82 -12.31 -6.10 -9.32
C LEU A 82 -10.86 -5.78 -8.97
N MET A 83 -10.36 -4.67 -9.50
CA MET A 83 -9.05 -4.13 -9.19
C MET A 83 -9.18 -2.62 -8.99
N VAL A 84 -8.61 -2.12 -7.90
CA VAL A 84 -8.52 -0.71 -7.57
C VAL A 84 -7.07 -0.35 -7.24
N THR A 85 -6.73 0.91 -7.39
CA THR A 85 -5.34 1.39 -7.22
C THR A 85 -5.33 2.75 -6.55
N SER A 86 -4.28 3.00 -5.76
CA SER A 86 -4.00 4.30 -5.15
C SER A 86 -2.51 4.56 -5.17
N HIS A 87 -2.12 5.80 -5.47
CA HIS A 87 -0.72 6.17 -5.70
C HIS A 87 -0.04 6.71 -4.45
N PHE A 88 1.25 6.41 -4.34
CA PHE A 88 2.14 7.06 -3.39
C PHE A 88 2.61 8.40 -3.94
N VAL A 89 2.86 9.35 -3.04
CA VAL A 89 3.42 10.66 -3.38
C VAL A 89 4.92 10.57 -3.63
N ASN A 90 5.60 9.72 -2.88
CA ASN A 90 7.05 9.51 -2.95
C ASN A 90 7.36 8.07 -3.40
N HIS A 91 8.48 7.92 -4.09
CA HIS A 91 9.04 6.62 -4.46
C HIS A 91 9.36 5.81 -3.20
N CYS A 92 8.92 4.55 -3.18
CA CYS A 92 9.15 3.61 -2.10
C CYS A 92 10.08 2.49 -2.54
N HIS A 93 10.87 1.98 -1.60
CA HIS A 93 11.75 0.83 -1.78
C HIS A 93 11.11 -0.41 -1.16
N LEU A 94 11.02 -1.52 -1.89
CA LEU A 94 10.22 -2.68 -1.49
C LEU A 94 11.02 -3.79 -0.78
N TYR A 95 11.91 -3.37 0.11
CA TYR A 95 12.83 -4.22 0.86
C TYR A 95 13.14 -3.61 2.21
N SER A 96 13.71 -4.42 3.10
CA SER A 96 14.12 -3.94 4.42
C SER A 96 15.41 -3.12 4.32
N PRO A 97 15.54 -2.01 5.06
CA PRO A 97 16.81 -1.30 5.16
C PRO A 97 17.96 -2.13 5.74
N SER A 98 17.66 -3.28 6.35
CA SER A 98 18.69 -4.24 6.80
C SER A 98 19.42 -4.93 5.64
N GLU A 99 18.91 -4.84 4.42
CA GLU A 99 19.57 -5.37 3.23
C GLU A 99 20.78 -4.54 2.82
N PHE A 100 20.86 -3.27 3.26
CA PHE A 100 22.07 -2.49 3.13
C PHE A 100 23.13 -2.99 4.11
N SER A 101 24.33 -3.22 3.59
CA SER A 101 25.50 -3.54 4.42
C SER A 101 25.96 -2.37 5.31
N SER A 102 25.54 -1.15 4.99
CA SER A 102 25.99 0.10 5.60
C SER A 102 24.92 1.19 5.52
N ILE A 103 24.95 2.16 6.44
CA ILE A 103 24.14 3.39 6.36
C ILE A 103 24.62 4.35 5.25
N TYR A 104 25.83 4.11 4.75
CA TYR A 104 26.41 4.80 3.59
C TYR A 104 26.17 3.95 2.36
N THR A 105 25.44 4.49 1.39
CA THR A 105 25.10 3.82 0.13
C THR A 105 25.29 4.78 -1.04
N ASN A 106 25.09 4.27 -2.25
CA ASN A 106 25.13 5.05 -3.47
C ASN A 106 23.88 4.79 -4.31
N LYS A 107 23.57 5.69 -5.24
CA LYS A 107 22.38 5.57 -6.10
C LYS A 107 22.35 4.29 -6.93
N THR A 108 23.50 3.71 -7.27
CA THR A 108 23.56 2.46 -8.05
C THR A 108 23.06 1.26 -7.25
N GLU A 109 23.33 1.23 -5.94
CA GLU A 109 22.83 0.17 -5.05
C GLU A 109 21.30 0.19 -4.95
N PHE A 110 20.70 1.36 -4.76
CA PHE A 110 19.23 1.53 -4.83
C PHE A 110 18.65 1.02 -6.15
N VAL A 111 19.22 1.43 -7.28
CA VAL A 111 18.74 1.01 -8.62
C VAL A 111 18.82 -0.51 -8.79
N ASN A 112 19.83 -1.16 -8.20
CA ASN A 112 19.97 -2.61 -8.28
C ASN A 112 18.96 -3.33 -7.38
N LEU A 113 18.77 -2.87 -6.14
CA LEU A 113 17.79 -3.44 -5.22
C LEU A 113 16.35 -3.20 -5.70
N ASP A 114 16.02 -2.00 -6.17
CA ASP A 114 14.70 -1.68 -6.73
C ASP A 114 14.34 -2.57 -7.94
N LYS A 115 15.34 -3.01 -8.74
CA LYS A 115 15.13 -3.97 -9.83
C LYS A 115 14.86 -5.39 -9.33
N GLN A 116 15.44 -5.77 -8.20
CA GLN A 116 15.22 -7.08 -7.59
C GLN A 116 13.88 -7.13 -6.86
N HIS A 117 13.46 -6.00 -6.30
CA HIS A 117 12.25 -5.83 -5.50
C HIS A 117 11.30 -4.83 -6.16
N PHE A 118 10.73 -5.21 -7.30
CA PHE A 118 9.83 -4.32 -8.05
C PHE A 118 8.36 -4.40 -7.59
N GLU A 119 7.98 -5.48 -6.90
CA GLU A 119 6.65 -5.62 -6.30
C GLU A 119 6.65 -6.54 -5.05
N ILE A 120 5.68 -6.31 -4.16
CA ILE A 120 5.33 -7.22 -3.07
C ILE A 120 3.86 -7.58 -3.22
N ASN A 121 3.56 -8.88 -3.21
CA ASN A 121 2.19 -9.40 -3.30
C ASN A 121 1.87 -10.21 -2.04
N PHE A 122 0.74 -9.94 -1.41
CA PHE A 122 0.29 -10.63 -0.20
C PHE A 122 -1.24 -10.59 -0.06
N LEU A 123 -1.79 -11.40 0.83
CA LEU A 123 -3.21 -11.41 1.13
C LEU A 123 -3.54 -10.43 2.26
N SER A 124 -4.75 -9.87 2.22
CA SER A 124 -5.30 -9.08 3.31
C SER A 124 -5.27 -9.86 4.63
N GLY A 125 -4.84 -9.19 5.70
CA GLY A 125 -4.58 -9.82 7.00
C GLY A 125 -3.11 -10.15 7.27
N ILE A 126 -2.21 -9.97 6.29
CA ILE A 126 -0.76 -10.03 6.52
C ILE A 126 -0.24 -8.62 6.77
N ASP A 127 0.26 -8.37 7.99
CA ASP A 127 0.86 -7.10 8.36
C ASP A 127 2.11 -6.79 7.52
N PHE A 128 2.32 -5.50 7.24
CA PHE A 128 3.54 -5.03 6.62
C PHE A 128 4.05 -3.78 7.32
N VAL A 129 5.32 -3.45 7.07
CA VAL A 129 6.01 -2.33 7.67
C VAL A 129 6.19 -1.23 6.62
N VAL A 130 5.97 0.01 7.06
CA VAL A 130 6.44 1.21 6.38
C VAL A 130 7.47 1.88 7.27
N GLU A 131 8.70 1.98 6.80
CA GLU A 131 9.83 2.56 7.51
C GLU A 131 10.39 3.75 6.73
N GLN A 132 10.38 4.93 7.33
CA GLN A 132 11.12 6.09 6.87
C GLN A 132 12.49 6.06 7.54
N LYS A 133 13.56 6.07 6.76
CA LYS A 133 14.92 5.97 7.30
C LYS A 133 15.87 6.93 6.62
N ARG A 134 16.68 7.60 7.42
CA ARG A 134 17.79 8.43 6.97
C ARG A 134 18.96 7.57 6.54
N LEU A 135 19.43 7.81 5.33
CA LEU A 135 20.64 7.21 4.77
C LEU A 135 21.58 8.31 4.29
N VAL A 136 22.86 7.97 4.18
CA VAL A 136 23.85 8.85 3.54
C VAL A 136 24.10 8.31 2.14
N VAL A 137 23.56 9.01 1.13
CA VAL A 137 23.60 8.62 -0.27
C VAL A 137 24.54 9.57 -1.01
N ASP A 138 25.63 9.04 -1.56
CA ASP A 138 26.65 9.85 -2.26
C ASP A 138 27.16 11.06 -1.42
N GLY A 139 27.19 10.90 -0.09
CA GLY A 139 27.61 11.95 0.85
C GLY A 139 26.50 12.89 1.33
N ASN A 140 25.29 12.78 0.80
CA ASN A 140 24.13 13.57 1.21
C ASN A 140 23.24 12.78 2.17
N SER A 141 22.76 13.44 3.22
CA SER A 141 21.78 12.84 4.11
C SER A 141 20.39 12.95 3.48
N GLU A 142 19.78 11.83 3.14
CA GLU A 142 18.48 11.73 2.47
C GLU A 142 17.55 10.79 3.25
N TYR A 143 16.26 11.08 3.28
CA TYR A 143 15.25 10.18 3.86
C TYR A 143 14.61 9.36 2.77
N HIS A 144 14.52 8.04 3.01
CA HIS A 144 13.96 7.07 2.08
C HIS A 144 12.85 6.27 2.76
N THR A 145 11.80 5.98 2.00
CA THR A 145 10.67 5.18 2.45
C THR A 145 10.83 3.73 2.01
N PHE A 146 10.71 2.81 2.96
CA PHE A 146 10.84 1.38 2.76
C PHE A 146 9.53 0.69 3.13
N ILE A 147 9.12 -0.27 2.30
CA ILE A 147 7.93 -1.10 2.53
C ILE A 147 8.36 -2.56 2.45
N TYR A 148 8.07 -3.35 3.48
CA TYR A 148 8.43 -4.76 3.52
C TYR A 148 7.50 -5.57 4.43
N LEU A 149 7.37 -6.86 4.14
CA LEU A 149 6.60 -7.78 4.99
C LEU A 149 7.34 -8.03 6.31
N LYS A 150 6.57 -8.18 7.38
CA LYS A 150 7.10 -8.47 8.71
C LYS A 150 7.66 -9.89 8.83
#